data_AF-A0A2H0PI79-F1
#
_entry.id   AF-A0A2H0PI79-F1
#
_cell.length_a   1.000
_cell.length_b   1.000
_cell.length_c   1.000
_cell.angle_alpha   90.00
_cell.angle_beta   90.00
_cell.angle_gamma   90.00
#
_symmetry.space_group_name_H-M   'P 1'
#
loop_
_entity.id
_entity.type
_entity.pdbx_description
1 polymer ?
#
loop_
_entity_poly.entity_id
_entity_poly.type
_entity_poly.pdbx_seq_one_letter_code
_entity_poly.pdbx_strand_id
1 'polypeptide(L)'
;MKRGFTMVELVLVIAMIGIQALVLGPPIMNAVKEYSLVWSRRQTLAEARSAMDRMVKEIRLIPSAAAIVNISGPAQFTFQYPLGTTITYGLSGTDLQRNGILLAPNVGLLEFKYYNSAGTETSTASNVRTIQIRLTMNAPSAQGTLPLTTTVFLRNMGNNYGNFTSP
;
A
#
# COMPACT_ATOMS: atom_id res chain seq x y z
N MET A 1 -56.85 37.27 -8.78
CA MET A 1 -57.27 36.26 -9.78
C MET A 1 -56.13 35.25 -9.92
N LYS A 2 -56.35 33.98 -9.55
CA LYS A 2 -55.34 32.91 -9.67
C LYS A 2 -55.47 32.29 -11.05
N ARG A 3 -54.48 32.48 -11.92
CA ARG A 3 -54.41 31.79 -13.22
C ARG A 3 -54.00 30.33 -12.93
N GLY A 4 -54.87 29.39 -13.24
CA GLY A 4 -54.54 27.96 -13.21
C GLY A 4 -53.63 27.62 -14.38
N PHE A 5 -52.64 26.76 -14.15
CA PHE A 5 -51.75 26.24 -15.19
C PHE A 5 -52.58 25.51 -16.25
N THR A 6 -52.21 25.67 -17.53
CA THR A 6 -52.89 24.99 -18.63
C THR A 6 -52.39 23.54 -18.76
N MET A 7 -53.23 22.62 -19.23
CA MET A 7 -52.84 21.22 -19.44
C MET A 7 -51.61 21.10 -20.37
N VAL A 8 -51.54 21.94 -21.40
CA VAL A 8 -50.45 21.92 -22.38
C VAL A 8 -49.12 22.38 -21.75
N GLU A 9 -49.19 23.32 -20.82
CA GLU A 9 -48.04 23.83 -20.08
C GLU A 9 -47.46 22.76 -19.15
N LEU A 10 -48.32 21.96 -18.49
CA LEU A 10 -47.87 20.83 -17.68
C LEU A 10 -47.18 19.76 -18.52
N VAL A 11 -47.71 19.44 -19.71
CA VAL A 11 -47.10 18.48 -20.65
C VAL A 11 -45.74 18.98 -21.13
N LEU A 12 -45.62 20.27 -21.44
CA LEU A 12 -44.35 20.89 -21.84
C LEU A 12 -43.30 20.84 -20.73
N VAL A 13 -43.69 21.08 -19.47
CA VAL A 13 -42.79 21.02 -18.31
C VAL A 13 -42.28 19.58 -18.09
N ILE A 14 -43.16 18.58 -18.13
CA ILE A 14 -42.75 17.17 -17.97
C ILE A 14 -41.84 16.74 -19.11
N ALA A 15 -42.13 17.13 -20.36
CA ALA A 15 -41.27 16.85 -21.51
C ALA A 15 -39.89 17.50 -21.37
N MET A 16 -39.82 18.75 -20.92
CA MET A 16 -38.56 19.46 -20.68
C MET A 16 -37.73 18.79 -19.57
N ILE A 17 -38.34 18.38 -18.46
CA ILE A 17 -37.65 17.68 -17.38
C ILE A 17 -37.12 16.32 -17.87
N GLY A 18 -37.88 15.60 -18.70
CA GLY A 18 -37.44 14.33 -19.30
C GLY A 18 -36.20 14.50 -20.19
N ILE A 19 -36.16 15.54 -21.01
CA ILE A 19 -34.99 15.86 -21.85
C ILE A 19 -33.79 16.23 -20.98
N GLN A 20 -33.99 17.06 -19.94
CA GLN A 20 -32.93 17.44 -19.01
C GLN A 20 -32.36 16.24 -18.25
N ALA A 21 -33.21 15.31 -17.79
CA ALA A 21 -32.78 14.10 -17.10
C ALA A 21 -31.91 13.19 -17.98
N LEU A 22 -32.19 13.13 -19.29
CA LEU A 22 -31.38 12.34 -20.24
C LEU A 22 -29.98 12.93 -20.44
N VAL A 23 -29.88 14.26 -20.49
CA VAL A 23 -28.62 14.99 -20.70
C VAL A 23 -27.78 15.02 -19.42
N LEU A 24 -28.42 15.22 -18.26
CA LEU A 24 -27.74 15.41 -16.98
C LEU A 24 -27.55 14.11 -16.18
N GLY A 25 -28.29 13.04 -16.50
CA GLY A 25 -28.19 11.75 -15.81
C GLY A 25 -26.81 11.08 -15.90
N PRO A 26 -26.25 10.88 -17.11
CA PRO A 26 -24.95 10.22 -17.28
C PRO A 26 -23.77 10.87 -16.51
N PRO A 27 -23.56 12.21 -16.54
CA PRO A 27 -22.44 12.82 -15.81
C PRO A 27 -22.58 12.68 -14.28
N ILE A 28 -23.79 12.73 -13.72
CA ILE A 28 -24.01 12.53 -12.28
C ILE A 28 -23.66 11.10 -11.87
N MET A 29 -24.09 10.11 -12.65
CA MET A 29 -23.77 8.69 -12.39
C MET A 29 -22.26 8.42 -12.47
N ASN A 30 -21.55 9.09 -13.39
CA ASN A 30 -20.11 8.99 -13.51
C ASN A 30 -19.39 9.64 -12.31
N ALA A 31 -19.83 10.83 -11.88
CA ALA A 31 -19.26 11.50 -10.71
C ALA A 31 -19.38 10.68 -9.41
N VAL A 32 -20.51 9.99 -9.20
CA VAL A 32 -20.70 9.12 -8.03
C VAL A 32 -19.77 7.89 -8.06
N LYS A 33 -19.59 7.28 -9.24
CA LYS A 33 -18.67 6.14 -9.42
C LYS A 33 -17.21 6.53 -9.24
N GLU A 34 -16.83 7.72 -9.70
CA GLU A 34 -15.49 8.26 -9.48
C GLU A 34 -15.24 8.56 -8.00
N TYR A 35 -16.22 9.14 -7.30
CA TYR A 35 -16.09 9.47 -5.88
C TYR A 35 -15.90 8.23 -4.99
N SER A 36 -16.68 7.16 -5.23
CA SER A 36 -16.54 5.91 -4.47
C SER A 36 -15.22 5.19 -4.74
N LEU A 37 -14.73 5.24 -5.98
CA LEU A 37 -13.42 4.70 -6.37
C LEU A 37 -12.26 5.47 -5.69
N VAL A 38 -12.33 6.79 -5.65
CA VAL A 38 -11.32 7.65 -5.01
C VAL A 38 -11.29 7.42 -3.50
N TRP A 39 -12.44 7.25 -2.86
CA TRP A 39 -12.52 6.96 -1.42
C TRP A 39 -11.87 5.64 -1.04
N SER A 40 -12.20 4.55 -1.76
CA SER A 40 -11.61 3.23 -1.51
C SER A 40 -10.08 3.23 -1.69
N ARG A 41 -9.56 3.93 -2.71
CA ARG A 41 -8.11 4.05 -2.95
C ARG A 41 -7.38 4.73 -1.79
N ARG A 42 -7.96 5.79 -1.22
CA ARG A 42 -7.34 6.53 -0.10
C ARG A 42 -7.21 5.65 1.15
N GLN A 43 -8.23 4.85 1.43
CA GLN A 43 -8.21 3.93 2.55
C GLN A 43 -7.15 2.84 2.36
N THR A 44 -7.14 2.18 1.20
CA THR A 44 -6.17 1.12 0.88
C THR A 44 -4.72 1.63 0.95
N LEU A 45 -4.45 2.86 0.49
CA LEU A 45 -3.13 3.47 0.61
C LEU A 45 -2.75 3.81 2.05
N ALA A 46 -3.70 4.29 2.86
CA ALA A 46 -3.45 4.60 4.27
C ALA A 46 -3.07 3.33 5.05
N GLU A 47 -3.77 2.23 4.80
CA GLU A 47 -3.47 0.91 5.39
C GLU A 47 -2.07 0.43 4.98
N ALA A 48 -1.71 0.55 3.69
CA ALA A 48 -0.39 0.19 3.17
C ALA A 48 0.75 1.00 3.81
N ARG A 49 0.55 2.31 3.98
CA ARG A 49 1.51 3.20 4.66
C ARG A 49 1.68 2.83 6.13
N SER A 50 0.57 2.60 6.83
CA SER A 50 0.59 2.15 8.23
C SER A 50 1.33 0.83 8.38
N ALA A 51 1.10 -0.14 7.48
CA ALA A 51 1.81 -1.40 7.46
C ALA A 51 3.32 -1.21 7.18
N MET A 52 3.68 -0.33 6.24
CA MET A 52 5.08 0.03 5.95
C MET A 52 5.77 0.65 7.18
N ASP A 53 5.14 1.63 7.83
CA ASP A 53 5.68 2.30 9.01
C ASP A 53 5.91 1.31 10.15
N ARG A 54 4.98 0.37 10.33
CA ARG A 54 5.13 -0.73 11.29
C ARG A 54 6.31 -1.62 10.95
N MET A 55 6.43 -2.07 9.69
CA MET A 55 7.57 -2.88 9.24
C MET A 55 8.90 -2.16 9.51
N VAL A 56 9.02 -0.90 9.09
CA VAL A 56 10.23 -0.09 9.31
C VAL A 56 10.58 0.00 10.78
N LYS A 57 9.59 0.31 11.63
CA LYS A 57 9.78 0.43 13.08
C LYS A 57 10.26 -0.88 13.68
N GLU A 58 9.63 -1.99 13.31
CA GLU A 58 9.95 -3.29 13.91
C GLU A 58 11.31 -3.83 13.41
N ILE A 59 11.61 -3.67 12.13
CA ILE A 59 12.89 -4.08 11.52
C ILE A 59 14.06 -3.28 12.08
N ARG A 60 13.87 -1.97 12.32
CA ARG A 60 14.91 -1.12 12.94
C ARG A 60 15.27 -1.55 14.36
N LEU A 61 14.40 -2.32 15.03
CA LEU A 61 14.60 -2.82 16.38
C LEU A 61 15.25 -4.21 16.43
N ILE A 62 15.62 -4.80 15.28
CA ILE A 62 16.38 -6.06 15.25
C ILE A 62 17.66 -5.89 16.08
N PRO A 63 17.87 -6.76 17.10
CA PRO A 63 18.93 -6.54 18.09
C PRO A 63 20.34 -6.83 17.54
N SER A 64 20.47 -7.77 16.60
CA SER A 64 21.75 -8.18 16.02
C SER A 64 21.56 -8.97 14.71
N ALA A 65 22.65 -9.28 14.00
CA ALA A 65 22.59 -10.08 12.78
C ALA A 65 22.09 -11.51 13.01
N ALA A 66 22.37 -12.08 14.19
CA ALA A 66 21.90 -13.41 14.57
C ALA A 66 20.39 -13.47 14.79
N ALA A 67 19.73 -12.32 14.97
CA ALA A 67 18.28 -12.24 15.08
C ALA A 67 17.59 -12.29 13.70
N ILE A 68 18.32 -12.24 12.58
CA ILE A 68 17.74 -12.44 11.26
C ILE A 68 17.62 -13.95 11.03
N VAL A 69 16.39 -14.44 10.87
CA VAL A 69 16.08 -15.87 10.84
C VAL A 69 15.93 -16.38 9.41
N ASN A 70 15.20 -15.65 8.57
CA ASN A 70 14.95 -16.07 7.19
C ASN A 70 14.99 -14.89 6.22
N ILE A 71 15.84 -15.01 5.19
CA ILE A 71 15.98 -14.09 4.06
C ILE A 71 16.02 -14.84 2.71
N SER A 72 15.53 -16.08 2.66
CA SER A 72 15.68 -16.97 1.49
C SER A 72 14.87 -16.54 0.26
N GLY A 73 13.95 -15.59 0.40
CA GLY A 73 13.15 -15.08 -0.71
C GLY A 73 12.75 -13.61 -0.54
N PRO A 74 12.32 -12.96 -1.64
CA PRO A 74 11.99 -11.53 -1.63
C PRO A 74 10.62 -11.25 -0.97
N ALA A 75 9.69 -12.20 -0.98
CA ALA A 75 8.31 -11.97 -0.52
C ALA A 75 8.05 -12.35 0.94
N GLN A 76 9.09 -12.77 1.68
CA GLN A 76 8.98 -13.13 3.09
C GLN A 76 10.23 -12.68 3.84
N PHE A 77 10.05 -12.20 5.05
CA PHE A 77 11.15 -11.86 5.95
C PHE A 77 10.82 -12.29 7.38
N THR A 78 11.72 -13.04 8.00
CA THR A 78 11.57 -13.49 9.40
C THR A 78 12.75 -13.06 10.24
N PHE A 79 12.46 -12.51 11.41
CA PHE A 79 13.46 -12.06 12.38
C PHE A 79 12.96 -12.16 13.83
N GLN A 80 13.89 -12.11 14.78
CA GLN A 80 13.62 -11.99 16.21
C GLN A 80 13.54 -10.50 16.58
N TYR A 81 12.38 -10.11 17.08
CA TYR A 81 12.15 -8.82 17.73
C TYR A 81 12.78 -8.80 19.12
N PRO A 82 13.09 -7.62 19.71
CA PRO A 82 13.49 -7.55 21.11
C PRO A 82 12.56 -8.34 22.02
N LEU A 83 13.12 -8.97 23.06
CA LEU A 83 12.42 -9.88 23.98
C LEU A 83 12.04 -11.25 23.38
N GLY A 84 12.65 -11.64 22.25
CA GLY A 84 12.59 -13.01 21.73
C GLY A 84 11.31 -13.36 20.95
N THR A 85 10.49 -12.36 20.60
CA THR A 85 9.31 -12.59 19.76
C THR A 85 9.72 -12.74 18.30
N THR A 86 9.40 -13.87 17.68
CA THR A 86 9.61 -14.06 16.24
C THR A 86 8.53 -13.33 15.44
N ILE A 87 8.96 -12.56 14.45
CA ILE A 87 8.09 -11.83 13.51
C ILE A 87 8.39 -12.33 12.11
N THR A 88 7.33 -12.71 11.40
CA THR A 88 7.33 -13.09 10.00
C THR A 88 6.40 -12.15 9.25
N TYR A 89 6.96 -11.41 8.30
CA TYR A 89 6.21 -10.68 7.29
C TYR A 89 6.15 -11.52 6.02
N GLY A 90 5.00 -11.50 5.35
CA GLY A 90 4.84 -12.14 4.04
C GLY A 90 3.48 -11.88 3.41
N LEU A 91 3.33 -12.31 2.16
CA LEU A 91 2.04 -12.31 1.47
C LEU A 91 1.34 -13.65 1.63
N SER A 92 0.03 -13.60 1.89
CA SER A 92 -0.89 -14.71 1.70
C SER A 92 -1.89 -14.29 0.63
N GLY A 93 -1.74 -14.80 -0.60
CA GLY A 93 -2.44 -14.23 -1.76
C GLY A 93 -2.04 -12.76 -1.97
N THR A 94 -2.99 -11.84 -1.86
CA THR A 94 -2.77 -10.38 -1.95
C THR A 94 -2.72 -9.69 -0.59
N ASP A 95 -2.76 -10.44 0.50
CA ASP A 95 -2.83 -9.88 1.84
C ASP A 95 -1.43 -9.87 2.46
N LEU A 96 -0.95 -8.66 2.79
CA LEU A 96 0.25 -8.51 3.62
C LEU A 96 -0.10 -8.90 5.04
N GLN A 97 0.64 -9.88 5.56
CA GLN A 97 0.42 -10.43 6.88
C GLN A 97 1.68 -10.31 7.76
N ARG A 98 1.43 -10.17 9.06
CA ARG A 98 2.41 -10.31 10.13
C ARG A 98 2.01 -11.47 11.03
N ASN A 99 2.81 -12.53 11.06
CA ASN A 99 2.50 -13.75 11.82
C ASN A 99 1.10 -14.31 11.51
N GLY A 100 0.65 -14.23 10.25
CA GLY A 100 -0.69 -14.66 9.82
C GLY A 100 -1.82 -13.64 10.05
N ILE A 101 -1.54 -12.48 10.67
CA ILE A 101 -2.52 -11.42 10.90
C ILE A 101 -2.45 -10.40 9.77
N LEU A 102 -3.59 -10.10 9.16
CA LEU A 102 -3.73 -9.08 8.11
C LEU A 102 -3.22 -7.71 8.58
N LEU A 103 -2.35 -7.09 7.79
CA LEU A 103 -1.88 -5.71 7.97
C LEU A 103 -2.37 -4.77 6.87
N ALA A 104 -2.34 -5.22 5.62
CA ALA A 104 -2.84 -4.46 4.49
C ALA A 104 -3.37 -5.41 3.41
N PRO A 105 -4.58 -5.20 2.90
CA PRO A 105 -5.13 -5.97 1.79
C PRO A 105 -4.62 -5.44 0.44
N ASN A 106 -4.84 -6.23 -0.62
CA ASN A 106 -4.67 -5.79 -2.01
C ASN A 106 -3.24 -5.34 -2.37
N VAL A 107 -2.25 -5.99 -1.78
CA VAL A 107 -0.83 -5.85 -2.09
C VAL A 107 -0.49 -6.76 -3.28
N GLY A 108 -0.04 -6.16 -4.38
CA GLY A 108 0.38 -6.87 -5.59
C GLY A 108 1.81 -7.37 -5.53
N LEU A 109 2.68 -6.67 -4.82
CA LEU A 109 4.08 -7.06 -4.65
C LEU A 109 4.59 -6.64 -3.26
N LEU A 110 5.31 -7.57 -2.64
CA LEU A 110 6.16 -7.35 -1.48
C LEU A 110 7.54 -7.89 -1.82
N GLU A 111 8.55 -7.04 -1.67
CA GLU A 111 9.93 -7.39 -1.96
C GLU A 111 10.85 -6.84 -0.86
N PHE A 112 11.68 -7.72 -0.31
CA PHE A 112 12.78 -7.40 0.57
C PHE A 112 14.09 -7.63 -0.17
N LYS A 113 14.92 -6.59 -0.22
CA LYS A 113 16.30 -6.67 -0.68
C LYS A 113 17.25 -6.38 0.47
N TYR A 114 18.32 -7.16 0.56
CA TYR A 114 19.24 -7.12 1.69
C TYR A 114 20.62 -6.72 1.19
N TYR A 115 21.25 -5.77 1.86
CA TYR A 115 22.55 -5.23 1.48
C TYR A 115 23.55 -5.34 2.63
N ASN A 116 24.81 -5.58 2.30
CA ASN A 116 25.91 -5.63 3.26
C ASN A 116 26.45 -4.21 3.59
N SER A 117 27.52 -4.15 4.38
CA SER A 117 28.16 -2.88 4.78
C SER A 117 28.74 -2.08 3.61
N ALA A 118 29.04 -2.74 2.49
CA ALA A 118 29.55 -2.11 1.27
C ALA A 118 28.42 -1.68 0.31
N GLY A 119 27.15 -1.90 0.66
CA GLY A 119 26.00 -1.60 -0.19
C GLY A 119 25.75 -2.63 -1.29
N THR A 120 26.39 -3.80 -1.22
CA THR A 120 26.17 -4.90 -2.17
C THR A 120 25.05 -5.83 -1.70
N GLU A 121 24.20 -6.30 -2.61
CA GLU A 121 23.16 -7.28 -2.26
C GLU A 121 23.78 -8.55 -1.65
N THR A 122 23.13 -9.11 -0.64
CA THR A 122 23.62 -10.30 0.08
C THR A 122 22.46 -11.24 0.40
N SER A 123 22.67 -12.54 0.21
CA SER A 123 21.76 -13.60 0.68
C SER A 123 22.21 -14.21 2.01
N THR A 124 23.27 -13.69 2.62
CA THR A 124 23.80 -14.13 3.90
C THR A 124 23.28 -13.24 5.04
N ALA A 125 22.50 -13.83 5.96
CA ALA A 125 21.84 -13.12 7.07
C ALA A 125 22.82 -12.36 7.98
N SER A 126 23.97 -12.97 8.28
CA SER A 126 25.02 -12.36 9.10
C SER A 126 25.65 -11.11 8.48
N ASN A 127 25.55 -10.96 7.15
CA ASN A 127 26.12 -9.84 6.40
C ASN A 127 25.14 -8.70 6.17
N VAL A 128 23.84 -8.89 6.40
CA VAL A 128 22.82 -7.84 6.19
C VAL A 128 23.11 -6.65 7.09
N ARG A 129 23.05 -5.43 6.55
CA ARG A 129 23.20 -4.15 7.27
C ARG A 129 22.08 -3.18 6.92
N THR A 130 21.54 -3.32 5.72
CA THR A 130 20.45 -2.51 5.21
C THR A 130 19.42 -3.41 4.55
N ILE A 131 18.14 -3.08 4.77
CA ILE A 131 17.02 -3.79 4.17
C ILE A 131 16.19 -2.77 3.41
N GLN A 132 16.05 -2.96 2.11
CA GLN A 132 15.10 -2.21 1.29
C GLN A 132 13.81 -3.01 1.22
N ILE A 133 12.70 -2.32 1.48
CA ILE A 133 11.35 -2.88 1.44
C ILE A 133 10.63 -2.16 0.31
N ARG A 134 10.11 -2.94 -0.64
CA ARG A 134 9.26 -2.44 -1.71
C ARG A 134 7.90 -3.10 -1.59
N LEU A 135 6.87 -2.28 -1.54
CA LEU A 135 5.48 -2.68 -1.51
C LEU A 135 4.76 -2.03 -2.67
N THR A 136 3.97 -2.79 -3.42
CA THR A 136 3.20 -2.26 -4.54
C THR A 136 1.74 -2.61 -4.35
N MET A 137 0.88 -1.61 -4.32
CA MET A 137 -0.57 -1.80 -4.22
C MET A 137 -1.16 -2.08 -5.61
N ASN A 138 -2.05 -3.07 -5.70
CA ASN A 138 -2.85 -3.27 -6.90
C ASN A 138 -3.85 -2.12 -7.01
N ALA A 139 -3.81 -1.35 -8.09
CA ALA A 139 -4.85 -0.34 -8.32
C ALA A 139 -6.13 -0.99 -8.83
N PRO A 140 -7.32 -0.57 -8.34
CA PRO A 140 -8.57 -0.92 -9.00
C PRO A 140 -8.60 -0.18 -10.35
N SER A 141 -8.33 -0.96 -11.41
CA SER A 141 -8.48 -0.65 -12.84
C SER A 141 -7.49 0.38 -13.43
N ALA A 142 -6.74 -0.04 -14.46
CA ALA A 142 -6.05 0.73 -15.52
C ALA A 142 -5.15 1.95 -15.16
N GLN A 143 -5.04 2.34 -13.88
CA GLN A 143 -4.39 3.58 -13.46
C GLN A 143 -2.98 3.39 -12.86
N GLY A 144 -2.35 2.25 -13.16
CA GLY A 144 -0.98 1.96 -12.73
C GLY A 144 -0.88 1.55 -11.26
N THR A 145 0.18 0.84 -10.94
CA THR A 145 0.49 0.40 -9.58
C THR A 145 1.08 1.54 -8.75
N LEU A 146 0.84 1.55 -7.43
CA LEU A 146 1.47 2.53 -6.53
C LEU A 146 2.61 1.87 -5.75
N PRO A 147 3.89 2.11 -6.11
CA PRO A 147 5.02 1.60 -5.36
C PRO A 147 5.31 2.48 -4.12
N LEU A 148 5.54 1.82 -3.00
CA LEU A 148 6.07 2.36 -1.75
C LEU A 148 7.41 1.67 -1.52
N THR A 149 8.51 2.42 -1.60
CA THR A 149 9.85 1.92 -1.32
C THR A 149 10.42 2.64 -0.11
N THR A 150 11.01 1.88 0.81
CA THR A 150 11.73 2.44 1.95
C THR A 150 12.98 1.63 2.22
N THR A 151 13.97 2.26 2.83
CA THR A 151 15.25 1.65 3.17
C THR A 151 15.47 1.75 4.67
N VAL A 152 15.72 0.61 5.31
CA VAL A 152 15.91 0.49 6.76
C VAL A 152 17.38 0.16 7.04
N PHE A 153 18.05 1.08 7.72
CA PHE A 153 19.38 0.87 8.28
C PHE A 153 19.26 0.24 9.66
N LEU A 154 19.93 -0.90 9.86
CA LEU A 154 19.89 -1.66 11.09
C LEU A 154 20.88 -1.06 12.10
N ARG A 155 20.41 -0.72 13.31
CA ARG A 155 21.17 0.09 14.28
C ARG A 155 22.38 -0.62 14.88
N ASN A 156 22.27 -1.91 15.16
CA ASN A 156 23.24 -2.64 15.99
C ASN A 156 24.17 -3.55 15.18
N MET A 157 24.59 -3.12 13.98
CA MET A 157 25.31 -4.00 13.05
C MET A 157 26.72 -3.53 12.65
N GLY A 158 27.26 -2.51 13.32
CA GLY A 158 28.63 -2.04 13.09
C GLY A 158 28.81 -1.42 11.69
N ASN A 159 27.87 -0.55 11.29
CA ASN A 159 27.80 -0.01 9.93
C ASN A 159 28.85 1.07 9.68
N ASN A 160 29.49 1.01 8.50
CA ASN A 160 30.30 2.09 7.94
C ASN A 160 29.56 2.62 6.70
N TYR A 161 28.73 3.65 6.86
CA TYR A 161 27.71 4.07 5.88
C TYR A 161 28.22 4.85 4.67
N GLY A 162 29.55 4.98 4.50
CA GLY A 162 30.15 5.90 3.54
C GLY A 162 29.86 5.63 2.05
N ASN A 163 29.42 4.42 1.70
CA ASN A 163 29.28 3.98 0.30
C ASN A 163 27.82 3.70 -0.13
N PHE A 164 26.83 3.99 0.71
CA PHE A 164 25.43 3.70 0.39
C PHE A 164 24.81 4.86 -0.39
N THR A 165 24.74 4.75 -1.72
CA THR A 165 23.95 5.68 -2.56
C THR A 165 22.52 5.17 -2.63
N SER A 166 21.56 5.94 -2.11
CA SER A 166 20.14 5.66 -2.34
C SER A 166 19.83 5.77 -3.83
N PRO A 167 19.11 4.81 -4.44
CA PRO A 167 18.58 4.98 -5.79
C PRO A 167 17.53 6.09 -5.87
#